data_AF-A0KKK4-F1
#
_entry.id   AF-A0KKK4-F1
#
_cell.length_a   1.000
_cell.length_b   1.000
_cell.length_c   1.000
_cell.angle_alpha   90.00
_cell.angle_beta   90.00
_cell.angle_gamma   90.00
#
_symmetry.space_group_name_H-M   'P 1'
#
loop_
_entity.id
_entity.type
_entity.pdbx_description
1 polymer ?
#
loop_
_entity_poly.entity_id
_entity_poly.type
_entity_poly.pdbx_seq_one_letter_code
_entity_poly.pdbx_strand_id
1 'polypeptide(L)'
;MKKQLSMLAILVSASLHAQAAQSPFFTIVDGSDKGYASGISGDGNGLIGINTKNNMAEHFSTVRFADFLVDRFRFEQGCMLSNSVCNSFWNDNSNFAYQWRRDFLDGVDQRNNVGYVQLGETDGLVTALGDVPGTRAGYKMSGKLRTAFAVVEEGNPVELKDGAGTHSLSVPTSIKKLDNGQYLVTGTAATGKDIVVNSETYNWCFAGNDGQYGDYRYCPGLNTQASFWLVNSTGTFNKLLQANEYARARNEVVQTASALGVGKFNGNLYGVGYSSTGEIGTNYLDGRNLAAYWTLDLDGSKVGTTRIIPLAEGEPGKDDAKLQHSWAVGVNDNGYVIGNQLYRINKGQNRPVEMFVFNLNTPTTNAVVSLQDKPLSGSGSEAAAINNHNMVVGWRDSRHQTQPVVNGTNRMQEGFLLNAATGNNWYLNDLICGLDDAGAKQCAQNGYYYHIAYASGISSNGTVAATAYRYNSESDLNNRTNATVVSVKLAPVVTDYKNNDPAGYVVANAPVNNQTGQDGGSGGGSLFWLTLLALPFAWLRRFQR
;
A
#
# COMPACT_ATOMS: atom_id res chain seq x y z
N MET A 1 -65.20 6.13 38.22
CA MET A 1 -64.26 6.04 37.08
C MET A 1 -62.84 6.39 37.56
N LYS A 2 -62.06 5.39 38.00
CA LYS A 2 -60.64 5.53 38.40
C LYS A 2 -59.95 4.21 38.07
N LYS A 3 -59.71 3.92 36.77
CA LYS A 3 -58.94 2.73 36.34
C LYS A 3 -58.39 2.81 34.91
N GLN A 4 -58.13 4.00 34.36
CA GLN A 4 -57.57 4.13 32.99
C GLN A 4 -56.31 5.00 32.86
N LEU A 5 -55.76 5.55 33.95
CA LEU A 5 -54.57 6.42 33.90
C LEU A 5 -53.23 5.71 34.20
N SER A 6 -53.25 4.44 34.60
CA SER A 6 -52.01 3.71 34.99
C SER A 6 -51.37 2.89 33.86
N MET A 7 -52.06 2.67 32.72
CA MET A 7 -51.44 1.98 31.56
C MET A 7 -50.66 2.91 30.64
N LEU A 8 -51.03 4.19 30.56
CA LEU A 8 -50.37 5.15 29.67
C LEU A 8 -48.98 5.57 30.19
N ALA A 9 -48.79 5.62 31.51
CA ALA A 9 -47.49 5.94 32.12
C ALA A 9 -46.45 4.79 32.03
N ILE A 10 -46.90 3.55 31.86
CA ILE A 10 -46.01 2.38 31.68
C ILE A 10 -45.59 2.24 30.20
N LEU A 11 -46.42 2.70 29.25
CA LEU A 11 -46.06 2.72 27.83
C LEU A 11 -45.05 3.83 27.47
N VAL A 12 -45.04 4.94 28.21
CA VAL A 12 -44.08 6.06 27.99
C VAL A 12 -42.71 5.78 28.63
N SER A 13 -42.65 4.93 29.65
CA SER A 13 -41.38 4.50 30.26
C SER A 13 -40.70 3.34 29.53
N ALA A 14 -41.45 2.56 28.73
CA ALA A 14 -40.91 1.55 27.84
C ALA A 14 -40.35 2.11 26.51
N SER A 15 -40.76 3.31 26.10
CA SER A 15 -40.28 3.96 24.87
C SER A 15 -38.98 4.78 25.05
N LEU A 16 -38.36 4.77 26.23
CA LEU A 16 -37.21 5.62 26.55
C LEU A 16 -35.83 4.98 26.26
N HIS A 17 -35.77 3.79 25.66
CA HIS A 17 -34.50 3.14 25.27
C HIS A 17 -34.50 2.53 23.87
N ALA A 18 -35.50 2.82 23.02
CA ALA A 18 -35.44 2.42 21.62
C ALA A 18 -34.55 3.41 20.86
N GLN A 19 -33.25 3.10 20.77
CA GLN A 19 -32.39 3.71 19.76
C GLN A 19 -32.81 3.14 18.40
N ALA A 20 -33.00 3.98 17.39
CA ALA A 20 -33.23 3.48 16.04
C ALA A 20 -32.01 2.68 15.56
N ALA A 21 -32.24 1.54 14.91
CA ALA A 21 -31.17 0.78 14.29
C ALA A 21 -30.26 1.69 13.44
N GLN A 22 -28.95 1.47 13.58
CA GLN A 22 -27.92 2.18 12.85
C GLN A 22 -27.28 1.19 11.87
N SER A 23 -27.39 1.47 10.57
CA SER A 23 -26.66 0.67 9.57
C SER A 23 -25.15 0.94 9.62
N PRO A 24 -24.29 0.00 9.20
CA PRO A 24 -22.86 0.28 9.05
C PRO A 24 -22.62 1.39 8.01
N PHE A 25 -21.54 2.15 8.15
CA PHE A 25 -21.16 3.14 7.15
C PHE A 25 -20.69 2.48 5.85
N PHE A 26 -19.93 1.38 5.97
CA PHE A 26 -19.44 0.61 4.83
C PHE A 26 -20.16 -0.73 4.72
N THR A 27 -20.72 -0.98 3.54
CA THR A 27 -21.14 -2.32 3.13
C THR A 27 -19.99 -3.02 2.41
N ILE A 28 -19.68 -4.25 2.82
CA ILE A 28 -18.61 -5.07 2.25
C ILE A 28 -19.15 -5.79 1.02
N VAL A 29 -18.51 -5.55 -0.13
CA VAL A 29 -18.66 -6.35 -1.33
C VAL A 29 -17.47 -7.31 -1.41
N ASP A 30 -17.73 -8.57 -1.12
CA ASP A 30 -16.75 -9.66 -1.13
C ASP A 30 -17.01 -10.58 -2.33
N GLY A 31 -16.17 -10.46 -3.37
CA GLY A 31 -16.20 -11.34 -4.55
C GLY A 31 -15.62 -12.74 -4.30
N SER A 32 -15.19 -13.02 -3.06
CA SER A 32 -14.33 -14.15 -2.69
C SER A 32 -13.00 -14.18 -3.44
N ASP A 33 -12.53 -13.00 -3.86
CA ASP A 33 -11.22 -12.78 -4.46
C ASP A 33 -10.14 -12.98 -3.41
N LYS A 34 -9.57 -14.18 -3.35
CA LYS A 34 -8.53 -14.52 -2.38
C LYS A 34 -7.24 -13.80 -2.75
N GLY A 35 -6.72 -12.97 -1.85
CA GLY A 35 -5.49 -12.22 -2.05
C GLY A 35 -5.50 -10.85 -1.40
N TYR A 36 -4.42 -10.10 -1.61
CA TYR A 36 -4.19 -8.79 -1.01
C TYR A 36 -4.62 -7.69 -1.98
N ALA A 37 -5.58 -6.85 -1.59
CA ALA A 37 -6.03 -5.75 -2.45
C ALA A 37 -4.86 -4.80 -2.73
N SER A 38 -4.74 -4.36 -3.99
CA SER A 38 -3.68 -3.46 -4.44
C SER A 38 -4.21 -2.18 -5.09
N GLY A 39 -5.45 -2.19 -5.62
CA GLY A 39 -6.03 -1.02 -6.25
C GLY A 39 -7.52 -1.13 -6.57
N ILE A 40 -8.13 -0.01 -6.92
CA ILE A 40 -9.55 0.12 -7.31
C ILE A 40 -9.67 1.09 -8.49
N SER A 41 -10.64 0.88 -9.38
CA SER A 41 -10.94 1.84 -10.44
C SER A 41 -11.62 3.10 -9.89
N GLY A 42 -11.51 4.21 -10.61
CA GLY A 42 -12.09 5.51 -10.22
C GLY A 42 -13.61 5.49 -10.02
N ASP A 43 -14.33 4.65 -10.77
CA ASP A 43 -15.76 4.40 -10.64
C ASP A 43 -16.14 3.42 -9.50
N GLY A 44 -15.16 2.78 -8.86
CA GLY A 44 -15.36 1.80 -7.79
C GLY A 44 -15.87 0.41 -8.27
N ASN A 45 -15.97 0.19 -9.58
CA ASN A 45 -16.52 -1.05 -10.12
C ASN A 45 -15.50 -2.18 -10.16
N GLY A 46 -14.24 -1.91 -10.49
CA GLY A 46 -13.18 -2.90 -10.49
C GLY A 46 -12.28 -2.81 -9.27
N LEU A 47 -11.91 -3.98 -8.76
CA LEU A 47 -10.87 -4.17 -7.76
C LEU A 47 -9.79 -5.05 -8.38
N ILE A 48 -8.52 -4.73 -8.09
CA ILE A 48 -7.42 -5.65 -8.31
C ILE A 48 -6.75 -5.96 -6.98
N GLY A 49 -6.33 -7.21 -6.84
CA GLY A 49 -5.45 -7.66 -5.78
C GLY A 49 -4.27 -8.44 -6.34
N ILE A 50 -3.39 -8.84 -5.43
CA ILE A 50 -2.20 -9.64 -5.69
C ILE A 50 -2.21 -10.85 -4.76
N ASN A 51 -1.99 -12.02 -5.35
CA ASN A 51 -1.54 -13.20 -4.63
C ASN A 51 -0.04 -13.34 -4.82
N THR A 52 0.65 -13.76 -3.75
CA THR A 52 2.09 -14.00 -3.75
C THR A 52 2.35 -15.49 -3.47
N LYS A 53 3.28 -16.10 -4.20
CA LYS A 53 3.71 -17.49 -3.93
C LYS A 53 4.50 -17.61 -2.62
N ASN A 54 5.10 -16.51 -2.19
CA ASN A 54 5.99 -16.42 -1.05
C ASN A 54 5.51 -15.39 -0.02
N ASN A 55 6.11 -15.44 1.16
CA ASN A 55 5.80 -14.59 2.30
C ASN A 55 6.99 -13.72 2.72
N MET A 56 7.55 -12.96 1.78
CA MET A 56 8.64 -12.02 2.04
C MET A 56 8.21 -10.81 2.87
N ALA A 57 6.96 -10.36 2.70
CA ALA A 57 6.47 -9.14 3.34
C ALA A 57 6.54 -9.19 4.87
N GLU A 58 6.32 -10.36 5.47
CA GLU A 58 6.46 -10.53 6.92
C GLU A 58 7.91 -10.39 7.38
N HIS A 59 8.88 -10.87 6.60
CA HIS A 59 10.30 -10.72 6.93
C HIS A 59 10.76 -9.26 6.92
N PHE A 60 10.25 -8.47 5.98
CA PHE A 60 10.57 -7.05 5.84
C PHE A 60 9.61 -6.11 6.58
N SER A 61 8.66 -6.66 7.36
CA SER A 61 7.64 -5.88 8.07
C SER A 61 6.88 -4.90 7.15
N THR A 62 6.46 -5.37 5.98
CA THR A 62 5.79 -4.54 4.96
C THR A 62 4.56 -5.24 4.36
N VAL A 63 3.97 -4.65 3.33
CA VAL A 63 2.74 -5.15 2.70
C VAL A 63 3.00 -6.10 1.54
N ARG A 64 2.17 -7.13 1.41
CA ARG A 64 2.30 -8.22 0.41
C ARG A 64 2.11 -7.76 -1.03
N PHE A 65 1.39 -6.67 -1.24
CA PHE A 65 1.10 -6.12 -2.57
C PHE A 65 2.13 -5.08 -3.03
N ALA A 66 3.10 -4.68 -2.19
CA ALA A 66 4.13 -3.72 -2.59
C ALA A 66 5.08 -4.31 -3.64
N ASP A 67 5.72 -3.44 -4.44
CA ASP A 67 6.70 -3.87 -5.44
C ASP A 67 8.13 -3.80 -4.88
N PHE A 68 8.61 -4.94 -4.42
CA PHE A 68 9.94 -5.10 -3.80
C PHE A 68 11.10 -5.03 -4.78
N LEU A 69 10.90 -4.85 -6.09
CA LEU A 69 12.05 -4.70 -6.98
C LEU A 69 12.51 -3.25 -7.02
N VAL A 70 11.56 -2.32 -7.02
CA VAL A 70 11.81 -0.91 -7.33
C VAL A 70 11.64 0.01 -6.13
N ASP A 71 10.81 -0.39 -5.17
CA ASP A 71 10.60 0.32 -3.91
C ASP A 71 11.64 -0.10 -2.88
N ARG A 72 12.92 0.23 -3.13
CA ARG A 72 14.07 -0.18 -2.29
C ARG A 72 13.86 0.07 -0.80
N PHE A 73 13.18 1.17 -0.47
CA PHE A 73 12.79 1.54 0.90
C PHE A 73 11.92 0.50 1.64
N ARG A 74 11.34 -0.49 0.94
CA ARG A 74 10.51 -1.57 1.53
C ARG A 74 11.33 -2.69 2.16
N PHE A 75 12.58 -2.88 1.74
CA PHE A 75 13.35 -4.07 2.09
C PHE A 75 14.83 -3.79 2.41
N GLU A 76 15.36 -2.62 2.07
CA GLU A 76 16.78 -2.27 2.26
C GLU A 76 17.27 -2.45 3.70
N GLN A 77 16.44 -2.13 4.70
CA GLN A 77 16.78 -2.29 6.11
C GLN A 77 16.93 -3.76 6.55
N GLY A 78 16.48 -4.72 5.72
CA GLY A 78 16.39 -6.13 6.07
C GLY A 78 15.39 -6.40 7.19
N CYS A 79 15.53 -7.55 7.83
CA CYS A 79 14.67 -7.93 8.94
C CYS A 79 15.11 -7.28 10.25
N MET A 80 14.19 -6.52 10.86
CA MET A 80 14.39 -5.89 12.17
C MET A 80 13.76 -6.66 13.33
N LEU A 81 13.12 -7.80 13.05
CA LEU A 81 12.45 -8.65 14.03
C LEU A 81 13.47 -9.39 14.91
N SER A 82 12.99 -10.22 15.83
CA SER A 82 13.90 -11.06 16.62
C SER A 82 14.66 -12.04 15.73
N ASN A 83 15.89 -12.41 16.12
CA ASN A 83 16.73 -13.31 15.32
C ASN A 83 16.03 -14.63 14.98
N SER A 84 15.25 -15.19 15.91
CA SER A 84 14.50 -16.44 15.66
C SER A 84 13.42 -16.26 14.59
N VAL A 85 12.76 -15.10 14.56
CA VAL A 85 11.74 -14.77 13.55
C VAL A 85 12.38 -14.46 12.20
N CYS A 86 13.47 -13.68 12.17
CA CYS A 86 14.19 -13.42 10.93
C CYS A 86 14.72 -14.73 10.31
N ASN A 87 15.30 -15.61 11.13
CA ASN A 87 15.82 -16.91 10.68
C ASN A 87 14.71 -17.84 10.18
N SER A 88 13.52 -17.83 10.78
CA SER A 88 12.42 -18.71 10.34
C SER A 88 11.88 -18.37 8.95
N PHE A 89 11.97 -17.09 8.57
CA PHE A 89 11.61 -16.62 7.23
C PHE A 89 12.74 -16.73 6.21
N TRP A 90 14.00 -16.73 6.65
CA TRP A 90 15.17 -16.65 5.78
C TRP A 90 15.90 -17.98 5.54
N ASN A 91 15.88 -18.93 6.48
CA ASN A 91 16.68 -20.16 6.34
C ASN A 91 15.82 -21.30 5.77
N ASP A 92 16.12 -21.71 4.53
CA ASP A 92 15.66 -22.94 3.83
C ASP A 92 14.15 -23.24 3.93
N ASN A 93 13.32 -22.21 3.89
CA ASN A 93 11.87 -22.35 3.98
C ASN A 93 11.19 -22.03 2.64
N SER A 94 10.59 -23.05 2.04
CA SER A 94 10.15 -23.07 0.63
C SER A 94 9.01 -22.13 0.26
N ASN A 95 8.48 -21.33 1.21
CA ASN A 95 7.36 -20.41 0.97
C ASN A 95 7.57 -19.00 1.57
N PHE A 96 8.80 -18.63 1.93
CA PHE A 96 9.08 -17.37 2.65
C PHE A 96 10.04 -16.45 1.88
N ALA A 97 10.66 -15.49 2.57
CA ALA A 97 11.58 -14.50 2.01
C ALA A 97 12.76 -15.15 1.27
N TYR A 98 13.23 -16.30 1.75
CA TYR A 98 14.24 -17.08 1.03
C TYR A 98 13.78 -17.50 -0.36
N GLN A 99 12.62 -18.16 -0.44
CA GLN A 99 12.08 -18.63 -1.71
C GLN A 99 11.76 -17.46 -2.63
N TRP A 100 11.24 -16.35 -2.09
CA TRP A 100 11.08 -15.10 -2.83
C TRP A 100 12.41 -14.67 -3.49
N ARG A 101 13.52 -14.67 -2.74
CA ARG A 101 14.80 -14.29 -3.32
C ARG A 101 15.27 -15.29 -4.39
N ARG A 102 15.08 -16.59 -4.15
CA ARG A 102 15.43 -17.66 -5.10
C ARG A 102 14.64 -17.56 -6.40
N ASP A 103 13.32 -17.49 -6.32
CA ASP A 103 12.43 -17.37 -7.48
C ASP A 103 12.81 -16.13 -8.33
N PHE A 104 13.15 -15.01 -7.68
CA PHE A 104 13.57 -13.81 -8.41
C PHE A 104 14.91 -14.00 -9.14
N LEU A 105 15.89 -14.65 -8.49
CA LEU A 105 17.17 -15.00 -9.10
C LEU A 105 17.04 -16.00 -10.25
N ASP A 106 16.09 -16.92 -10.13
CA ASP A 106 15.83 -17.97 -11.11
C ASP A 106 14.88 -17.48 -12.23
N GLY A 107 14.40 -16.23 -12.15
CA GLY A 107 13.51 -15.63 -13.15
C GLY A 107 12.14 -16.29 -13.20
N VAL A 108 11.63 -16.70 -12.03
CA VAL A 108 10.34 -17.37 -11.83
C VAL A 108 9.30 -16.36 -11.37
N ASP A 109 8.09 -16.45 -11.94
CA ASP A 109 6.94 -15.65 -11.54
C ASP A 109 6.62 -15.87 -10.06
N GLN A 110 6.24 -14.81 -9.35
CA GLN A 110 5.92 -14.84 -7.92
C GLN A 110 4.53 -14.32 -7.60
N ARG A 111 3.91 -13.60 -8.54
CA ARG A 111 2.73 -12.78 -8.30
C ARG A 111 1.69 -13.01 -9.38
N ASN A 112 0.43 -13.05 -8.96
CA ASN A 112 -0.70 -13.08 -9.86
C ASN A 112 -1.82 -12.18 -9.37
N ASN A 113 -2.52 -11.53 -10.31
CA ASN A 113 -3.68 -10.74 -9.96
C ASN A 113 -4.87 -11.60 -9.53
N VAL A 114 -5.72 -10.99 -8.71
CA VAL A 114 -7.09 -11.44 -8.42
C VAL A 114 -8.07 -10.27 -8.56
N GLY A 115 -9.37 -10.55 -8.57
CA GLY A 115 -10.41 -9.56 -8.85
C GLY A 115 -10.65 -9.42 -10.35
N TYR A 116 -10.67 -8.17 -10.83
CA TYR A 116 -11.07 -7.81 -12.19
C TYR A 116 -10.27 -8.54 -13.29
N VAL A 117 -8.98 -8.74 -13.05
CA VAL A 117 -8.07 -9.49 -13.92
C VAL A 117 -7.39 -10.60 -13.13
N GLN A 118 -7.05 -11.69 -13.82
CA GLN A 118 -6.35 -12.84 -13.24
C GLN A 118 -5.15 -13.20 -14.13
N LEU A 119 -4.11 -12.38 -14.07
CA LEU A 119 -2.91 -12.49 -14.89
C LEU A 119 -1.68 -12.68 -13.99
N GLY A 120 -0.74 -13.53 -14.39
CA GLY A 120 0.58 -13.65 -13.76
C GLY A 120 1.57 -12.59 -14.26
N GLU A 121 2.76 -12.53 -13.66
CA GLU A 121 3.83 -11.64 -14.10
C GLU A 121 4.24 -11.93 -15.55
N THR A 122 4.27 -13.20 -15.98
CA THR A 122 4.62 -13.57 -17.36
C THR A 122 3.54 -13.20 -18.39
N ASP A 123 2.28 -13.09 -17.97
CA ASP A 123 1.16 -12.73 -18.85
C ASP A 123 0.97 -11.22 -18.90
N GLY A 124 1.25 -10.54 -17.79
CA GLY A 124 1.11 -9.11 -17.61
C GLY A 124 0.43 -8.81 -16.27
N LEU A 125 1.21 -8.65 -15.21
CA LEU A 125 0.67 -8.28 -13.89
C LEU A 125 0.22 -6.83 -13.91
N VAL A 126 -1.04 -6.60 -13.57
CA VAL A 126 -1.66 -5.28 -13.45
C VAL A 126 -1.36 -4.70 -12.07
N THR A 127 -0.84 -3.49 -12.04
CA THR A 127 -0.49 -2.75 -10.82
C THR A 127 -1.43 -1.59 -10.55
N ALA A 128 -2.14 -1.09 -11.58
CA ALA A 128 -3.07 0.02 -11.44
C ALA A 128 -4.28 -0.10 -12.37
N LEU A 129 -5.44 0.36 -11.87
CA LEU A 129 -6.65 0.61 -12.65
C LEU A 129 -6.83 2.10 -12.89
N GLY A 130 -7.45 2.46 -14.00
CA GLY A 130 -7.85 3.83 -14.33
C GLY A 130 -9.26 4.15 -13.83
N ASP A 131 -9.90 5.14 -14.46
CA ASP A 131 -11.26 5.58 -14.10
C ASP A 131 -12.28 4.42 -14.18
N VAL A 132 -12.10 3.55 -15.17
CA VAL A 132 -12.87 2.32 -15.36
C VAL A 132 -11.91 1.14 -15.41
N PRO A 133 -12.32 -0.07 -15.02
CA PRO A 133 -11.39 -1.18 -14.86
C PRO A 133 -10.81 -1.71 -16.18
N GLY A 134 -11.51 -1.48 -17.30
CA GLY A 134 -10.98 -1.77 -18.63
C GLY A 134 -9.77 -0.91 -19.03
N THR A 135 -9.53 0.19 -18.32
CA THR A 135 -8.31 0.98 -18.44
C THR A 135 -7.35 0.59 -17.32
N ARG A 136 -6.15 0.16 -17.65
CA ARG A 136 -5.21 -0.41 -16.67
C ARG A 136 -3.77 -0.28 -17.10
N ALA A 137 -2.86 -0.34 -16.13
CA ALA A 137 -1.42 -0.40 -16.36
C ALA A 137 -0.79 -1.51 -15.53
N GLY A 138 0.29 -2.09 -16.05
CA GLY A 138 0.98 -3.20 -15.42
C GLY A 138 2.35 -3.42 -16.03
N TYR A 139 3.01 -4.51 -15.66
CA TYR A 139 4.24 -4.93 -16.33
C TYR A 139 4.19 -6.41 -16.68
N LYS A 140 4.95 -6.77 -17.71
CA LYS A 140 5.19 -8.14 -18.12
C LYS A 140 6.62 -8.54 -17.77
N MET A 141 6.76 -9.73 -17.21
CA MET A 141 8.04 -10.36 -16.92
C MET A 141 8.52 -11.20 -18.10
N SER A 142 9.80 -11.02 -18.46
CA SER A 142 10.55 -11.92 -19.34
C SER A 142 11.91 -12.21 -18.71
N GLY A 143 12.05 -13.39 -18.08
CA GLY A 143 13.17 -13.70 -17.22
C GLY A 143 13.28 -12.70 -16.06
N LYS A 144 14.31 -11.84 -16.08
CA LYS A 144 14.56 -10.79 -15.07
C LYS A 144 14.11 -9.39 -15.49
N LEU A 145 13.73 -9.23 -16.76
CA LEU A 145 13.25 -7.96 -17.30
C LEU A 145 11.80 -7.73 -16.91
N ARG A 146 11.46 -6.48 -16.62
CA ARG A 146 10.08 -6.03 -16.39
C ARG A 146 9.76 -4.92 -17.36
N THR A 147 8.75 -5.15 -18.20
CA THR A 147 8.34 -4.23 -19.26
C THR A 147 6.94 -3.72 -18.98
N ALA A 148 6.80 -2.42 -18.78
CA ALA A 148 5.53 -1.79 -18.53
C ALA A 148 4.60 -1.88 -19.75
N PHE A 149 3.30 -1.95 -19.49
CA PHE A 149 2.26 -1.87 -20.50
C PHE A 149 1.07 -1.06 -19.99
N ALA A 150 0.26 -0.55 -20.92
CA ALA A 150 -1.06 -0.02 -20.64
C ALA A 150 -2.12 -0.69 -21.52
N VAL A 151 -3.35 -0.72 -21.03
CA VAL A 151 -4.55 -1.08 -21.79
C VAL A 151 -5.54 0.07 -21.63
N VAL A 152 -6.10 0.54 -22.74
CA VAL A 152 -7.13 1.58 -22.77
C VAL A 152 -8.45 0.92 -23.12
N GLU A 153 -9.44 1.03 -22.23
CA GLU A 153 -10.84 0.59 -22.47
C GLU A 153 -10.97 -0.84 -23.06
N GLU A 154 -10.29 -1.82 -22.47
CA GLU A 154 -10.21 -3.22 -22.94
C GLU A 154 -9.61 -3.44 -24.34
N GLY A 155 -8.87 -2.45 -24.85
CA GLY A 155 -8.08 -2.58 -26.07
C GLY A 155 -6.87 -3.51 -25.95
N ASN A 156 -6.05 -3.50 -26.99
CA ASN A 156 -4.80 -4.26 -26.98
C ASN A 156 -3.78 -3.64 -26.01
N PRO A 157 -2.98 -4.44 -25.29
CA PRO A 157 -1.86 -3.93 -24.51
C PRO A 157 -0.86 -3.18 -25.39
N VAL A 158 -0.44 -2.01 -24.92
CA VAL A 158 0.63 -1.23 -25.53
C VAL A 158 1.83 -1.18 -24.60
N GLU A 159 3.00 -1.50 -25.15
CA GLU A 159 4.26 -1.48 -24.42
C GLU A 159 4.68 -0.04 -24.09
N LEU A 160 5.13 0.17 -22.85
CA LEU A 160 5.59 1.45 -22.34
C LEU A 160 7.11 1.39 -22.15
N LYS A 161 7.84 1.87 -23.15
CA LYS A 161 9.30 1.76 -23.21
C LYS A 161 10.00 2.56 -22.11
N ASP A 162 11.13 2.07 -21.62
CA ASP A 162 12.03 2.80 -20.71
C ASP A 162 12.97 3.76 -21.48
N GLY A 163 13.72 4.58 -20.74
CA GLY A 163 14.71 5.49 -21.32
C GLY A 163 16.03 4.82 -21.68
N ALA A 164 16.25 3.59 -21.19
CA ALA A 164 17.41 2.79 -21.53
C ALA A 164 17.30 2.27 -22.97
N GLY A 165 18.41 2.26 -23.72
CA GLY A 165 18.44 1.73 -25.09
C GLY A 165 18.16 0.22 -25.18
N THR A 166 18.19 -0.49 -24.06
CA THR A 166 17.77 -1.89 -23.89
C THR A 166 16.75 -1.96 -22.75
N HIS A 167 15.59 -2.60 -22.97
CA HIS A 167 14.59 -2.78 -21.93
C HIS A 167 15.17 -3.50 -20.72
N SER A 168 15.13 -2.85 -19.57
CA SER A 168 15.71 -3.34 -18.32
C SER A 168 14.68 -3.43 -17.22
N LEU A 169 14.04 -2.29 -16.90
CA LEU A 169 13.08 -2.17 -15.83
C LEU A 169 12.13 -1.00 -16.11
N SER A 170 10.85 -1.31 -16.30
CA SER A 170 9.75 -0.34 -16.33
C SER A 170 8.56 -0.92 -15.60
N VAL A 171 8.11 -0.23 -14.56
CA VAL A 171 7.02 -0.68 -13.68
C VAL A 171 6.08 0.49 -13.44
N PRO A 172 4.81 0.41 -13.90
CA PRO A 172 3.85 1.46 -13.66
C PRO A 172 3.21 1.31 -12.27
N THR A 173 2.71 2.43 -11.77
CA THR A 173 2.17 2.59 -10.41
C THR A 173 0.77 3.23 -10.43
N SER A 174 0.47 4.04 -11.44
CA SER A 174 -0.85 4.65 -11.63
C SER A 174 -1.16 4.91 -13.11
N ILE A 175 -2.44 5.08 -13.43
CA ILE A 175 -2.92 5.50 -14.75
C ILE A 175 -4.09 6.48 -14.57
N LYS A 176 -4.04 7.63 -15.24
CA LYS A 176 -5.07 8.68 -15.17
C LYS A 176 -5.50 9.13 -16.55
N LYS A 177 -6.80 9.24 -16.79
CA LYS A 177 -7.35 9.87 -18.00
C LYS A 177 -7.19 11.39 -17.89
N LEU A 178 -6.78 12.01 -18.99
CA LEU A 178 -6.62 13.45 -19.13
C LEU A 178 -7.84 14.05 -19.85
N ASP A 179 -8.08 15.35 -19.66
CA ASP A 179 -9.23 16.05 -20.25
C ASP A 179 -9.23 16.01 -21.79
N ASN A 180 -8.06 15.86 -22.41
CA ASN A 180 -7.91 15.71 -23.86
C ASN A 180 -8.14 14.27 -24.34
N GLY A 181 -8.56 13.36 -23.46
CA GLY A 181 -8.84 11.95 -23.74
C GLY A 181 -7.61 11.03 -23.76
N GLN A 182 -6.40 11.57 -23.65
CA GLN A 182 -5.19 10.75 -23.50
C GLN A 182 -5.10 10.17 -22.08
N TYR A 183 -4.17 9.24 -21.89
CA TYR A 183 -3.92 8.61 -20.61
C TYR A 183 -2.47 8.86 -20.21
N LEU A 184 -2.29 9.26 -18.96
CA LEU A 184 -0.98 9.40 -18.35
C LEU A 184 -0.75 8.25 -17.39
N VAL A 185 0.26 7.44 -17.69
CA VAL A 185 0.74 6.36 -16.83
C VAL A 185 1.95 6.88 -16.08
N THR A 186 2.00 6.67 -14.77
CA THR A 186 3.18 7.00 -13.94
C THR A 186 3.88 5.74 -13.49
N GLY A 187 5.15 5.87 -13.15
CA GLY A 187 5.89 4.80 -12.50
C GLY A 187 7.37 5.08 -12.44
N THR A 188 8.12 3.99 -12.47
CA THR A 188 9.58 3.99 -12.52
C THR A 188 10.05 3.35 -13.82
N ALA A 189 11.08 3.92 -14.40
CA ALA A 189 11.75 3.31 -15.54
C ALA A 189 13.26 3.51 -15.43
N ALA A 190 14.01 2.56 -15.92
CA ALA A 190 15.43 2.68 -16.10
C ALA A 190 15.78 3.89 -16.97
N THR A 191 16.87 4.58 -16.62
CA THR A 191 17.37 5.71 -17.40
C THR A 191 18.40 5.30 -18.43
N GLY A 192 19.09 4.18 -18.21
CA GLY A 192 20.29 3.81 -18.96
C GLY A 192 21.49 4.75 -18.71
N LYS A 193 21.40 5.66 -17.72
CA LYS A 193 22.48 6.60 -17.34
C LYS A 193 23.32 6.03 -16.20
N ASP A 194 24.64 6.22 -16.30
CA ASP A 194 25.70 5.95 -15.31
C ASP A 194 25.87 4.49 -14.87
N ILE A 195 24.79 3.79 -14.50
CA ILE A 195 24.79 2.38 -14.12
C ILE A 195 24.03 1.58 -15.19
N VAL A 196 24.81 0.89 -16.02
CA VAL A 196 24.37 0.05 -17.14
C VAL A 196 23.92 -1.35 -16.68
N VAL A 197 23.14 -2.04 -17.51
CA VAL A 197 22.57 -3.39 -17.25
C VAL A 197 23.59 -4.53 -17.14
N ASN A 198 24.88 -4.22 -17.16
CA ASN A 198 25.99 -5.15 -16.96
C ASN A 198 26.93 -4.69 -15.83
N SER A 199 26.52 -3.71 -15.03
CA SER A 199 27.26 -3.27 -13.85
C SER A 199 27.33 -4.36 -12.77
N GLU A 200 28.26 -4.22 -11.82
CA GLU A 200 28.33 -5.10 -10.65
C GLU A 200 27.04 -5.07 -9.83
N THR A 201 26.43 -3.89 -9.64
CA THR A 201 25.17 -3.74 -8.91
C THR A 201 24.00 -4.45 -9.60
N TYR A 202 23.95 -4.39 -10.94
CA TYR A 202 22.99 -5.16 -11.72
C TYR A 202 23.24 -6.65 -11.54
N ASN A 203 24.50 -7.08 -11.63
CA ASN A 203 24.86 -8.49 -11.44
C ASN A 203 24.58 -8.97 -10.02
N TRP A 204 24.73 -8.16 -8.97
CA TRP A 204 24.39 -8.57 -7.61
C TRP A 204 22.88 -8.65 -7.38
N CYS A 205 22.10 -7.71 -7.93
CA CYS A 205 20.65 -7.78 -7.88
C CYS A 205 20.11 -8.95 -8.71
N PHE A 206 20.43 -8.97 -10.01
CA PHE A 206 19.87 -9.87 -11.00
C PHE A 206 20.71 -11.11 -11.25
N ALA A 207 22.03 -11.03 -11.35
CA ALA A 207 22.89 -12.19 -11.68
C ALA A 207 23.31 -13.05 -10.47
N GLY A 208 23.00 -12.61 -9.24
CA GLY A 208 23.02 -13.40 -8.01
C GLY A 208 24.30 -14.20 -7.79
N ASN A 209 25.28 -13.59 -7.12
CA ASN A 209 26.25 -14.36 -6.35
C ASN A 209 25.47 -15.22 -5.32
N ASP A 210 25.65 -16.54 -5.35
CA ASP A 210 24.92 -17.50 -4.51
C ASP A 210 25.58 -17.69 -3.13
N GLY A 211 26.80 -17.18 -2.94
CA GLY A 211 27.40 -16.99 -1.62
C GLY A 211 26.60 -15.95 -0.82
N GLN A 212 26.15 -16.32 0.39
CA GLN A 212 25.29 -15.49 1.25
C GLN A 212 23.94 -15.07 0.61
N TYR A 213 23.37 -15.93 -0.22
CA TYR A 213 21.97 -15.84 -0.68
C TYR A 213 21.64 -14.68 -1.64
N GLY A 214 22.65 -14.11 -2.32
CA GLY A 214 22.44 -13.05 -3.32
C GLY A 214 21.92 -11.78 -2.69
N ASP A 215 22.79 -10.80 -2.45
CA ASP A 215 22.43 -9.58 -1.72
C ASP A 215 21.36 -8.74 -2.44
N TYR A 216 20.12 -8.80 -1.95
CA TYR A 216 18.98 -8.06 -2.51
C TYR A 216 19.08 -6.55 -2.25
N ARG A 217 19.95 -6.08 -1.34
CA ARG A 217 20.06 -4.65 -0.98
C ARG A 217 20.55 -3.79 -2.14
N TYR A 218 21.14 -4.41 -3.17
CA TYR A 218 21.56 -3.75 -4.41
C TYR A 218 20.41 -3.56 -5.42
N CYS A 219 19.24 -4.17 -5.23
CA CYS A 219 18.11 -3.99 -6.13
C CYS A 219 17.54 -2.56 -6.07
N PRO A 220 17.18 -1.95 -7.22
CA PRO A 220 16.97 -2.56 -8.54
C PRO A 220 18.24 -2.83 -9.36
N GLY A 221 19.43 -2.53 -8.85
CA GLY A 221 20.71 -2.84 -9.52
C GLY A 221 21.13 -1.85 -10.60
N LEU A 222 20.26 -0.88 -10.93
CA LEU A 222 20.52 0.17 -11.91
C LEU A 222 19.79 1.46 -11.52
N ASN A 223 20.16 2.55 -12.19
CA ASN A 223 19.53 3.85 -11.96
C ASN A 223 18.13 3.92 -12.59
N THR A 224 17.15 4.35 -11.80
CA THR A 224 15.76 4.50 -12.23
C THR A 224 15.26 5.91 -12.02
N GLN A 225 14.31 6.34 -12.84
CA GLN A 225 13.75 7.68 -12.78
C GLN A 225 12.22 7.70 -12.74
N ALA A 226 11.69 8.71 -12.05
CA ALA A 226 10.28 9.07 -12.12
C ALA A 226 9.88 9.25 -13.60
N SER A 227 8.96 8.41 -14.04
CA SER A 227 8.61 8.23 -15.44
C SER A 227 7.13 8.45 -15.67
N PHE A 228 6.82 9.08 -16.79
CA PHE A 228 5.49 9.50 -17.20
C PHE A 228 5.29 9.09 -18.66
N TRP A 229 4.49 8.06 -18.90
CA TRP A 229 4.18 7.61 -20.25
C TRP A 229 2.83 8.18 -20.68
N LEU A 230 2.84 8.91 -21.79
CA LEU A 230 1.63 9.38 -22.44
C LEU A 230 1.16 8.33 -23.45
N VAL A 231 -0.11 7.96 -23.33
CA VAL A 231 -0.79 7.00 -24.21
C VAL A 231 -1.96 7.72 -24.87
N ASN A 232 -2.12 7.55 -26.18
CA ASN A 232 -3.22 8.16 -26.92
C ASN A 232 -4.56 7.51 -26.54
N SER A 233 -5.66 8.23 -26.78
CA SER A 233 -7.02 7.71 -26.60
C SER A 233 -7.30 6.43 -27.40
N THR A 234 -6.56 6.21 -28.48
CA THR A 234 -6.62 5.01 -29.34
C THR A 234 -5.86 3.80 -28.80
N GLY A 235 -5.20 3.91 -27.63
CA GLY A 235 -4.40 2.82 -27.06
C GLY A 235 -3.02 2.65 -27.70
N THR A 236 -2.45 3.70 -28.29
CA THR A 236 -1.08 3.68 -28.85
C THR A 236 -0.12 4.50 -27.98
N PHE A 237 1.13 4.07 -27.86
CA PHE A 237 2.19 4.80 -27.16
C PHE A 237 2.46 6.14 -27.86
N ASN A 238 2.52 7.22 -27.09
CA ASN A 238 2.85 8.55 -27.62
C ASN A 238 4.30 8.90 -27.27
N LYS A 239 4.61 9.05 -25.98
CA LYS A 239 5.95 9.43 -25.52
C LYS A 239 6.19 9.08 -24.06
N LEU A 240 7.46 8.93 -23.73
CA LEU A 240 7.97 8.87 -22.36
C LEU A 240 8.54 10.24 -21.99
N LEU A 241 8.15 10.75 -20.83
CA LEU A 241 8.82 11.85 -20.14
C LEU A 241 9.45 11.33 -18.86
N GLN A 242 10.70 11.70 -18.59
CA GLN A 242 11.37 11.39 -17.32
C GLN A 242 11.79 12.70 -16.64
N ALA A 243 11.79 12.71 -15.31
CA ALA A 243 12.44 13.78 -14.59
C ALA A 243 13.92 13.86 -15.02
N ASN A 244 14.47 15.07 -15.19
CA ASN A 244 15.84 15.20 -15.70
C ASN A 244 16.93 15.01 -14.64
N GLU A 245 16.57 15.16 -13.37
CA GLU A 245 17.49 15.18 -12.24
C GLU A 245 16.93 14.46 -11.01
N TYR A 246 17.82 13.96 -10.16
CA TYR A 246 17.46 13.51 -8.82
C TYR A 246 17.39 14.70 -7.86
N ALA A 247 16.68 14.56 -6.74
CA ALA A 247 16.60 15.61 -5.72
C ALA A 247 18.00 16.03 -5.20
N ARG A 248 18.87 15.04 -4.94
CA ARG A 248 20.30 15.25 -4.64
C ARG A 248 21.12 14.17 -5.35
N ALA A 249 21.60 14.46 -6.55
CA ALA A 249 22.30 13.47 -7.36
C ALA A 249 23.71 13.16 -6.82
N ARG A 250 24.10 11.89 -6.85
CA ARG A 250 25.47 11.40 -6.60
C ARG A 250 25.70 10.12 -7.39
N ASN A 251 26.83 10.06 -8.10
CA ASN A 251 27.12 8.97 -9.03
C ASN A 251 27.65 7.71 -8.32
N GLU A 252 28.07 7.85 -7.06
CA GLU A 252 28.66 6.79 -6.24
C GLU A 252 27.61 5.84 -5.62
N VAL A 253 26.33 6.21 -5.67
CA VAL A 253 25.23 5.46 -5.04
C VAL A 253 24.25 4.93 -6.08
N VAL A 254 23.52 3.84 -5.79
CA VAL A 254 22.40 3.43 -6.65
C VAL A 254 21.27 4.44 -6.47
N GLN A 255 20.90 5.11 -7.56
CA GLN A 255 19.92 6.18 -7.53
C GLN A 255 18.57 5.68 -8.03
N THR A 256 17.54 5.88 -7.21
CA THR A 256 16.18 5.45 -7.56
C THR A 256 15.18 6.58 -7.41
N ALA A 257 14.26 6.62 -8.37
CA ALA A 257 13.11 7.51 -8.34
C ALA A 257 11.93 6.86 -9.06
N SER A 258 10.73 7.24 -8.63
CA SER A 258 9.47 6.77 -9.21
C SER A 258 8.41 7.85 -9.02
N ALA A 259 7.51 7.97 -10.00
CA ALA A 259 6.25 8.69 -9.83
C ALA A 259 5.19 7.67 -9.41
N LEU A 260 4.60 7.83 -8.22
CA LEU A 260 3.62 6.90 -7.64
C LEU A 260 2.18 7.34 -7.87
N GLY A 261 1.95 8.63 -8.12
CA GLY A 261 0.61 9.17 -8.38
C GLY A 261 0.64 10.46 -9.18
N VAL A 262 -0.53 10.86 -9.69
CA VAL A 262 -0.71 12.08 -10.48
C VAL A 262 -2.06 12.73 -10.23
N GLY A 263 -2.09 14.07 -10.17
CA GLY A 263 -3.28 14.86 -9.87
C GLY A 263 -3.24 16.24 -10.51
N LYS A 264 -4.39 16.91 -10.57
CA LYS A 264 -4.49 18.25 -11.16
C LYS A 264 -4.79 19.27 -10.08
N PHE A 265 -3.93 20.25 -9.90
CA PHE A 265 -4.15 21.30 -8.93
C PHE A 265 -4.02 22.67 -9.59
N ASN A 266 -5.04 23.52 -9.43
CA ASN A 266 -5.13 24.83 -10.07
C ASN A 266 -4.85 24.79 -11.59
N GLY A 267 -5.40 23.79 -12.28
CA GLY A 267 -5.23 23.58 -13.72
C GLY A 267 -3.88 22.99 -14.15
N ASN A 268 -2.90 22.88 -13.25
CA ASN A 268 -1.59 22.30 -13.52
C ASN A 268 -1.56 20.82 -13.13
N LEU A 269 -0.84 20.01 -13.91
CA LEU A 269 -0.66 18.60 -13.62
C LEU A 269 0.58 18.38 -12.74
N TYR A 270 0.41 17.58 -11.69
CA TYR A 270 1.47 17.27 -10.73
C TYR A 270 1.68 15.77 -10.64
N GLY A 271 2.92 15.33 -10.82
CA GLY A 271 3.36 14.00 -10.41
C GLY A 271 3.88 14.03 -8.97
N VAL A 272 3.63 12.98 -8.21
CA VAL A 272 4.19 12.79 -6.85
C VAL A 272 4.80 11.41 -6.72
N GLY A 273 5.81 11.28 -5.86
CA GLY A 273 6.57 10.04 -5.75
C GLY A 273 7.76 10.19 -4.83
N TYR A 274 8.87 9.59 -5.23
CA TYR A 274 10.15 9.74 -4.54
C TYR A 274 11.28 9.97 -5.52
N SER A 275 12.34 10.61 -5.02
CA SER A 275 13.59 10.79 -5.75
C SER A 275 14.78 10.47 -4.86
N SER A 276 15.90 10.12 -5.49
CA SER A 276 17.13 9.75 -4.79
C SER A 276 17.77 10.95 -4.10
N THR A 277 18.38 10.68 -2.96
CA THR A 277 19.35 11.55 -2.30
C THR A 277 20.61 10.77 -1.95
N GLY A 278 21.77 11.33 -2.30
CA GLY A 278 23.09 10.78 -1.99
C GLY A 278 23.80 11.47 -0.83
N GLU A 279 23.08 12.18 0.04
CA GLU A 279 23.69 12.95 1.13
C GLU A 279 24.50 12.07 2.13
N ILE A 280 24.25 10.75 2.18
CA ILE A 280 25.05 9.79 2.97
C ILE A 280 26.07 9.07 2.09
N GLY A 281 27.30 8.98 2.61
CA GLY A 281 28.24 7.93 2.24
C GLY A 281 28.76 8.01 0.81
N THR A 282 29.41 6.92 0.39
CA THR A 282 30.10 6.78 -0.91
C THR A 282 29.98 5.37 -1.48
N ASN A 283 29.07 4.54 -0.94
CA ASN A 283 28.80 3.19 -1.40
C ASN A 283 27.44 3.13 -2.13
N TYR A 284 27.32 2.24 -3.13
CA TYR A 284 26.07 1.88 -3.80
C TYR A 284 24.85 1.73 -2.87
N LEU A 285 25.05 1.21 -1.65
CA LEU A 285 23.97 0.99 -0.69
C LEU A 285 23.53 2.24 0.07
N ASP A 286 24.28 3.34 0.00
CA ASP A 286 24.05 4.55 0.79
C ASP A 286 22.96 5.47 0.21
N GLY A 287 22.50 5.20 -1.02
CA GLY A 287 21.38 5.93 -1.61
C GLY A 287 20.13 5.87 -0.72
N ARG A 288 19.50 7.02 -0.50
CA ARG A 288 18.20 7.14 0.18
C ARG A 288 17.16 7.72 -0.77
N ASN A 289 15.90 7.61 -0.38
CA ASN A 289 14.78 8.17 -1.12
C ASN A 289 14.11 9.23 -0.28
N LEU A 290 13.70 10.31 -0.90
CA LEU A 290 12.89 11.35 -0.28
C LEU A 290 11.63 11.61 -1.10
N ALA A 291 10.56 11.99 -0.40
CA ALA A 291 9.29 12.34 -1.00
C ALA A 291 9.44 13.58 -1.89
N ALA A 292 8.95 13.48 -3.13
CA ALA A 292 9.12 14.51 -4.14
C ALA A 292 7.87 14.73 -4.97
N TYR A 293 7.81 15.88 -5.63
CA TYR A 293 6.79 16.22 -6.62
C TYR A 293 7.39 16.96 -7.82
N TRP A 294 6.66 16.92 -8.94
CA TRP A 294 7.03 17.54 -10.21
C TRP A 294 5.82 18.22 -10.84
N THR A 295 6.01 19.39 -11.44
CA THR A 295 5.05 19.94 -12.40
C THR A 295 5.24 19.29 -13.76
N LEU A 296 4.16 18.98 -14.47
CA LEU A 296 4.19 18.30 -15.75
C LEU A 296 3.67 19.22 -16.86
N ASP A 297 4.51 19.48 -17.85
CA ASP A 297 4.15 20.18 -19.09
C ASP A 297 4.16 19.15 -20.22
N LEU A 298 2.98 18.59 -20.50
CA LEU A 298 2.84 17.53 -21.49
C LEU A 298 2.99 18.06 -22.92
N ASP A 299 2.57 19.29 -23.20
CA ASP A 299 2.68 19.89 -24.53
C ASP A 299 4.14 20.25 -24.85
N GLY A 300 4.82 20.91 -23.92
CA GLY A 300 6.25 21.20 -24.00
C GLY A 300 7.14 19.97 -23.81
N SER A 301 6.57 18.80 -23.51
CA SER A 301 7.27 17.53 -23.27
C SER A 301 8.32 17.63 -22.17
N LYS A 302 7.97 18.27 -21.06
CA LYS A 302 8.88 18.56 -19.94
C LYS A 302 8.32 18.10 -18.61
N VAL A 303 9.22 17.52 -17.81
CA VAL A 303 9.03 17.36 -16.37
C VAL A 303 9.79 18.50 -15.70
N GLY A 304 9.12 19.24 -14.82
CA GLY A 304 9.73 20.32 -14.04
C GLY A 304 10.84 19.80 -13.12
N THR A 305 11.62 20.73 -12.57
CA THR A 305 12.64 20.43 -11.55
C THR A 305 12.05 19.63 -10.40
N THR A 306 12.81 18.62 -9.95
CA THR A 306 12.44 17.79 -8.81
C THR A 306 12.32 18.64 -7.55
N ARG A 307 11.11 18.72 -6.98
CA ARG A 307 10.85 19.44 -5.73
C ARG A 307 10.73 18.46 -4.57
N ILE A 308 11.46 18.76 -3.49
CA ILE A 308 11.44 17.99 -2.25
C ILE A 308 10.21 18.39 -1.44
N ILE A 309 9.49 17.41 -0.87
CA ILE A 309 8.47 17.68 0.13
C ILE A 309 9.17 17.88 1.48
N PRO A 310 9.07 19.06 2.10
CA PRO A 310 9.74 19.32 3.36
C PRO A 310 9.10 18.52 4.51
N LEU A 311 9.93 17.87 5.31
CA LEU A 311 9.51 17.10 6.49
C LEU A 311 10.09 17.73 7.76
N ALA A 312 9.34 17.65 8.86
CA ALA A 312 9.76 18.24 10.14
C ALA A 312 11.06 17.62 10.71
N GLU A 313 11.30 16.35 10.40
CA GLU A 313 12.49 15.60 10.85
C GLU A 313 13.68 15.71 9.89
N GLY A 314 13.58 16.55 8.86
CA GLY A 314 14.63 16.78 7.86
C GLY A 314 14.62 15.81 6.68
N GLU A 315 15.62 15.95 5.80
CA GLU A 315 15.79 15.07 4.63
C GLU A 315 16.40 13.73 5.07
N PRO A 316 15.90 12.59 4.54
CA PRO A 316 16.55 11.30 4.73
C PRO A 316 18.03 11.36 4.38
N GLY A 317 18.86 11.00 5.35
CA GLY A 317 20.31 10.91 5.20
C GLY A 317 21.12 12.19 5.40
N LYS A 318 20.51 13.30 5.81
CA LYS A 318 21.24 14.55 6.05
C LYS A 318 21.41 14.85 7.55
N ASP A 319 22.59 15.31 7.98
CA ASP A 319 22.86 15.89 9.31
C ASP A 319 22.28 15.09 10.52
N ASP A 320 22.82 13.89 10.81
CA ASP A 320 22.32 12.97 11.86
C ASP A 320 20.82 12.61 11.76
N ALA A 321 20.33 12.53 10.51
CA ALA A 321 18.92 12.27 10.18
C ALA A 321 18.29 11.08 10.92
N LYS A 322 17.08 11.33 11.46
CA LYS A 322 16.21 10.31 12.05
C LYS A 322 15.51 9.44 11.01
N LEU A 323 15.36 9.95 9.78
CA LEU A 323 14.64 9.28 8.70
C LEU A 323 15.59 8.46 7.81
N GLN A 324 15.17 7.24 7.46
CA GLN A 324 15.83 6.40 6.46
C GLN A 324 15.32 6.73 5.06
N HIS A 325 14.01 6.80 4.86
CA HIS A 325 13.40 7.11 3.55
C HIS A 325 12.14 7.95 3.72
N SER A 326 11.71 8.62 2.66
CA SER A 326 10.34 9.12 2.51
C SER A 326 9.88 9.03 1.06
N TRP A 327 8.57 8.96 0.86
CA TRP A 327 7.95 8.89 -0.46
C TRP A 327 6.53 9.47 -0.43
N ALA A 328 6.09 10.09 -1.52
CA ALA A 328 4.70 10.50 -1.72
C ALA A 328 3.97 9.49 -2.61
N VAL A 329 2.69 9.24 -2.34
CA VAL A 329 1.91 8.18 -3.03
C VAL A 329 0.72 8.72 -3.81
N GLY A 330 0.20 9.89 -3.44
CA GLY A 330 -1.00 10.43 -4.09
C GLY A 330 -1.14 11.93 -3.90
N VAL A 331 -1.83 12.54 -4.86
CA VAL A 331 -2.18 13.97 -4.87
C VAL A 331 -3.60 14.12 -5.40
N ASN A 332 -4.38 14.99 -4.77
CA ASN A 332 -5.75 15.26 -5.20
C ASN A 332 -5.93 16.67 -5.76
N ASP A 333 -7.12 16.94 -6.26
CA ASP A 333 -7.37 18.18 -6.98
C ASP A 333 -7.49 19.42 -6.08
N ASN A 334 -7.53 19.23 -4.76
CA ASN A 334 -7.48 20.31 -3.77
C ASN A 334 -6.04 20.65 -3.33
N GLY A 335 -5.03 19.99 -3.93
CA GLY A 335 -3.62 20.23 -3.66
C GLY A 335 -3.05 19.49 -2.46
N TYR A 336 -3.80 18.57 -1.85
CA TYR A 336 -3.27 17.71 -0.79
C TYR A 336 -2.46 16.57 -1.41
N VAL A 337 -1.23 16.43 -0.92
CA VAL A 337 -0.32 15.34 -1.22
C VAL A 337 -0.20 14.46 0.02
N ILE A 338 -0.34 13.16 -0.14
CA ILE A 338 -0.07 12.19 0.91
C ILE A 338 1.22 11.43 0.64
N GLY A 339 1.86 11.01 1.72
CA GLY A 339 3.04 10.18 1.64
C GLY A 339 3.40 9.60 2.98
N ASN A 340 4.61 9.04 3.05
CA ASN A 340 5.09 8.26 4.16
C ASN A 340 6.57 8.57 4.41
N GLN A 341 6.99 8.44 5.66
CA GLN A 341 8.38 8.56 6.09
C GLN A 341 8.75 7.36 6.97
N LEU A 342 9.87 6.72 6.66
CA LEU A 342 10.41 5.59 7.40
C LEU A 342 11.52 6.08 8.33
N TYR A 343 11.43 5.76 9.61
CA TYR A 343 12.48 6.06 10.58
C TYR A 343 13.67 5.09 10.47
N ARG A 344 14.87 5.63 10.68
CA ARG A 344 16.12 4.88 10.84
C ARG A 344 16.38 4.52 12.29
N ILE A 345 16.04 5.44 13.20
CA ILE A 345 16.19 5.27 14.64
C ILE A 345 14.92 4.72 15.28
N ASN A 346 15.07 4.08 16.43
CA ASN A 346 13.92 3.55 17.14
C ASN A 346 13.09 4.68 17.73
N LYS A 347 11.77 4.64 17.49
CA LYS A 347 10.76 5.34 18.29
C LYS A 347 10.07 4.28 19.14
N GLY A 348 10.19 4.37 20.45
CA GLY A 348 9.82 3.26 21.34
C GLY A 348 10.58 1.98 20.95
N GLN A 349 9.85 0.92 20.62
CA GLN A 349 10.40 -0.39 20.23
C GLN A 349 10.15 -0.73 18.75
N ASN A 350 10.05 0.29 17.89
CA ASN A 350 9.83 0.15 16.45
C ASN A 350 10.68 1.17 15.66
N ARG A 351 10.88 0.91 14.37
CA ARG A 351 11.32 1.89 13.37
C ARG A 351 10.14 2.17 12.43
N PRO A 352 9.19 3.02 12.84
CA PRO A 352 7.91 3.11 12.17
C PRO A 352 8.03 3.74 10.79
N VAL A 353 7.13 3.31 9.90
CA VAL A 353 6.64 4.16 8.81
C VAL A 353 5.56 5.06 9.41
N GLU A 354 5.59 6.36 9.15
CA GLU A 354 4.52 7.29 9.53
C GLU A 354 4.00 8.04 8.31
N MET A 355 2.69 8.15 8.18
CA MET A 355 2.08 8.90 7.08
C MET A 355 2.16 10.41 7.32
N PHE A 356 2.29 11.17 6.24
CA PHE A 356 2.21 12.63 6.25
C PHE A 356 1.20 13.16 5.24
N VAL A 357 0.74 14.39 5.49
CA VAL A 357 -0.06 15.20 4.57
C VAL A 357 0.68 16.51 4.30
N PHE A 358 0.88 16.82 3.03
CA PHE A 358 1.48 18.06 2.54
C PHE A 358 0.46 18.82 1.68
N ASN A 359 0.58 20.14 1.59
CA ASN A 359 -0.34 20.97 0.81
C ASN A 359 0.43 21.85 -0.17
N LEU A 360 0.12 21.71 -1.45
CA LEU A 360 0.72 22.48 -2.54
C LEU A 360 0.39 23.98 -2.48
N ASN A 361 -0.64 24.38 -1.73
CA ASN A 361 -0.93 25.80 -1.45
C ASN A 361 0.13 26.44 -0.56
N THR A 362 0.84 25.65 0.26
CA THR A 362 1.86 26.12 1.21
C THR A 362 3.15 25.31 1.05
N PRO A 363 3.81 25.39 -0.11
CA PRO A 363 4.83 24.41 -0.50
C PRO A 363 6.14 24.52 0.30
N THR A 364 6.32 25.59 1.08
CA THR A 364 7.45 25.82 1.99
C THR A 364 7.17 25.36 3.43
N THR A 365 5.93 24.98 3.74
CA THR A 365 5.55 24.47 5.05
C THR A 365 5.79 22.97 5.12
N ASN A 366 6.38 22.52 6.22
CA ASN A 366 6.61 21.09 6.47
C ASN A 366 5.29 20.30 6.38
N ALA A 367 5.36 19.10 5.84
CA ALA A 367 4.25 18.17 5.88
C ALA A 367 3.86 17.82 7.33
N VAL A 368 2.57 17.61 7.56
CA VAL A 368 2.00 17.26 8.85
C VAL A 368 1.94 15.74 8.99
N VAL A 369 2.50 15.20 10.07
CA VAL A 369 2.49 13.76 10.39
C VAL A 369 1.23 13.44 11.21
N SER A 370 0.09 13.26 10.53
CA SER A 370 -1.24 13.28 11.17
C SER A 370 -1.48 12.20 12.23
N LEU A 371 -0.84 11.04 12.07
CA LEU A 371 -0.97 9.87 12.95
C LEU A 371 0.31 9.56 13.74
N GLN A 372 1.20 10.56 13.89
CA GLN A 372 2.46 10.42 14.61
C GLN A 372 2.25 9.80 16.00
N ASP A 373 3.01 8.75 16.31
CA ASP A 373 3.01 8.09 17.62
C ASP A 373 1.60 7.69 18.12
N LYS A 374 0.67 7.37 17.20
CA LYS A 374 -0.69 6.90 17.53
C LYS A 374 -0.91 5.47 17.01
N PRO A 375 -1.44 4.54 17.84
CA PRO A 375 -1.98 4.73 19.19
C PRO A 375 -0.94 4.96 20.32
N LEU A 376 0.32 4.62 20.08
CA LEU A 376 1.42 4.77 21.05
C LEU A 376 2.73 5.15 20.38
N SER A 377 3.75 5.52 21.16
CA SER A 377 5.04 5.91 20.60
C SER A 377 5.69 4.81 19.77
N GLY A 378 6.08 5.15 18.54
CA GLY A 378 6.61 4.20 17.57
C GLY A 378 5.56 3.38 16.83
N SER A 379 4.28 3.79 16.86
CA SER A 379 3.25 3.13 16.05
C SER A 379 3.43 3.42 14.57
N GLY A 380 3.30 2.39 13.74
CA GLY A 380 3.27 2.54 12.28
C GLY A 380 1.97 3.18 11.79
N SER A 381 2.07 3.99 10.74
CA SER A 381 0.96 4.43 9.90
C SER A 381 1.45 4.63 8.47
N GLU A 382 0.69 4.14 7.49
CA GLU A 382 1.03 4.29 6.08
C GLU A 382 -0.20 4.68 5.28
N ALA A 383 -0.09 5.76 4.53
CA ALA A 383 -1.10 6.21 3.58
C ALA A 383 -0.87 5.53 2.21
N ALA A 384 -1.96 5.11 1.58
CA ALA A 384 -1.93 4.38 0.32
C ALA A 384 -2.56 5.17 -0.83
N ALA A 385 -3.69 5.83 -0.59
CA ALA A 385 -4.41 6.55 -1.62
C ALA A 385 -5.22 7.72 -1.05
N ILE A 386 -5.50 8.71 -1.89
CA ILE A 386 -6.33 9.89 -1.60
C ILE A 386 -7.31 10.12 -2.75
N ASN A 387 -8.55 10.51 -2.45
CA ASN A 387 -9.52 10.95 -3.46
C ASN A 387 -9.72 12.48 -3.46
N ASN A 388 -10.52 12.97 -4.40
CA ASN A 388 -10.82 14.40 -4.55
C ASN A 388 -11.72 14.98 -3.44
N HIS A 389 -12.23 14.15 -2.53
CA HIS A 389 -12.95 14.57 -1.33
C HIS A 389 -12.03 14.72 -0.11
N ASN A 390 -10.71 14.74 -0.32
CA ASN A 390 -9.67 14.79 0.71
C ASN A 390 -9.63 13.56 1.61
N MET A 391 -10.25 12.46 1.20
CA MET A 391 -10.27 11.24 1.99
C MET A 391 -9.07 10.38 1.65
N VAL A 392 -8.29 10.08 2.68
CA VAL A 392 -7.08 9.28 2.67
C VAL A 392 -7.40 7.92 3.27
N VAL A 393 -6.93 6.87 2.61
CA VAL A 393 -6.98 5.51 3.14
C VAL A 393 -5.58 4.95 3.29
N GLY A 394 -5.45 4.02 4.23
CA GLY A 394 -4.18 3.40 4.55
C GLY A 394 -4.34 2.40 5.70
N TRP A 395 -3.24 2.11 6.38
CA TRP A 395 -3.23 1.25 7.56
C TRP A 395 -2.33 1.78 8.66
N ARG A 396 -2.54 1.29 9.87
CA ARG A 396 -1.77 1.66 11.06
C ARG A 396 -1.69 0.50 12.02
N ASP A 397 -0.72 0.56 12.93
CA ASP A 397 -0.67 -0.38 14.05
C ASP A 397 -2.01 -0.38 14.79
N SER A 398 -2.51 -1.59 15.06
CA SER A 398 -3.80 -1.76 15.73
C SER A 398 -3.77 -1.16 17.13
N ARG A 399 -4.93 -0.62 17.56
CA ARG A 399 -5.08 0.19 18.78
C ARG A 399 -4.73 -0.51 20.10
N HIS A 400 -4.49 -1.82 20.08
CA HIS A 400 -4.11 -2.64 21.24
C HIS A 400 -2.68 -3.22 21.14
N GLN A 401 -1.93 -2.92 20.08
CA GLN A 401 -0.60 -3.50 19.85
C GLN A 401 0.47 -2.73 20.61
N THR A 402 1.08 -3.38 21.61
CA THR A 402 2.19 -2.83 22.40
C THR A 402 3.52 -3.51 22.17
N GLN A 403 3.52 -4.60 21.39
CA GLN A 403 4.68 -5.48 21.23
C GLN A 403 5.86 -4.78 20.53
N PRO A 404 7.12 -5.12 20.86
CA PRO A 404 8.26 -4.64 20.10
C PRO A 404 8.21 -5.20 18.67
N VAL A 405 8.54 -4.34 17.69
CA VAL A 405 8.85 -4.78 16.33
C VAL A 405 10.34 -5.05 16.23
N VAL A 406 11.16 -4.09 16.69
CA VAL A 406 12.62 -4.28 16.75
C VAL A 406 12.94 -5.34 17.79
N ASN A 407 13.65 -6.39 17.38
CA ASN A 407 13.93 -7.58 18.20
C ASN A 407 12.65 -8.32 18.68
N GLY A 408 11.52 -8.11 18.01
CA GLY A 408 10.24 -8.72 18.37
C GLY A 408 9.54 -9.37 17.19
N THR A 409 8.28 -9.01 16.95
CA THR A 409 7.42 -9.56 15.89
C THR A 409 6.64 -8.46 15.18
N ASN A 410 6.10 -8.74 14.00
CA ASN A 410 5.20 -7.82 13.33
C ASN A 410 3.96 -7.55 14.19
N ARG A 411 3.53 -6.29 14.17
CA ARG A 411 2.28 -5.85 14.81
C ARG A 411 1.10 -6.05 13.86
N MET A 412 -0.04 -6.38 14.43
CA MET A 412 -1.31 -6.37 13.71
C MET A 412 -1.62 -4.96 13.19
N GLN A 413 -2.09 -4.88 11.95
CA GLN A 413 -2.49 -3.65 11.29
C GLN A 413 -4.02 -3.50 11.24
N GLU A 414 -4.50 -2.27 11.29
CA GLU A 414 -5.90 -1.89 11.04
C GLU A 414 -5.96 -0.86 9.91
N GLY A 415 -6.91 -1.03 8.98
CA GLY A 415 -7.19 -0.03 7.96
C GLY A 415 -7.80 1.23 8.57
N PHE A 416 -7.44 2.39 8.02
CA PHE A 416 -8.00 3.69 8.45
C PHE A 416 -8.60 4.48 7.29
N LEU A 417 -9.46 5.42 7.67
CA LEU A 417 -9.93 6.53 6.86
C LEU A 417 -9.52 7.84 7.54
N LEU A 418 -8.99 8.80 6.79
CA LEU A 418 -8.54 10.10 7.32
C LEU A 418 -8.95 11.23 6.37
N ASN A 419 -9.39 12.37 6.89
CA ASN A 419 -9.61 13.57 6.10
C ASN A 419 -8.34 14.44 6.10
N ALA A 420 -7.72 14.64 4.95
CA ALA A 420 -6.46 15.37 4.80
C ALA A 420 -6.57 16.86 5.20
N ALA A 421 -7.76 17.45 5.07
CA ALA A 421 -7.98 18.86 5.39
C ALA A 421 -8.16 19.10 6.90
N THR A 422 -8.83 18.20 7.60
CA THR A 422 -9.18 18.38 9.03
C THR A 422 -8.34 17.54 9.99
N GLY A 423 -7.70 16.47 9.52
CA GLY A 423 -7.01 15.47 10.35
C GLY A 423 -7.94 14.50 11.08
N ASN A 424 -9.26 14.61 10.90
CA ASN A 424 -10.22 13.64 11.43
C ASN A 424 -9.92 12.25 10.86
N ASN A 425 -9.98 11.23 11.70
CA ASN A 425 -9.66 9.86 11.30
C ASN A 425 -10.51 8.83 12.04
N TRP A 426 -10.71 7.70 11.39
CA TRP A 426 -11.53 6.58 11.85
C TRP A 426 -10.85 5.27 11.48
N TYR A 427 -11.10 4.23 12.28
CA TYR A 427 -10.73 2.86 11.90
C TYR A 427 -11.83 2.27 11.02
N LEU A 428 -11.44 1.64 9.91
CA LEU A 428 -12.41 1.01 9.01
C LEU A 428 -13.19 -0.11 9.71
N ASN A 429 -12.57 -0.81 10.66
CA ASN A 429 -13.23 -1.85 11.45
C ASN A 429 -14.43 -1.32 12.26
N ASP A 430 -14.39 -0.05 12.70
CA ASP A 430 -15.50 0.56 13.44
C ASP A 430 -16.63 1.06 12.51
N LEU A 431 -16.35 1.15 11.21
CA LEU A 431 -17.27 1.67 10.19
C LEU A 431 -18.00 0.55 9.42
N ILE A 432 -17.65 -0.71 9.67
CA ILE A 432 -18.30 -1.89 9.07
C ILE A 432 -19.32 -2.56 10.01
N CYS A 433 -19.55 -1.99 11.20
CA CYS A 433 -20.55 -2.48 12.15
C CYS A 433 -21.69 -1.48 12.31
N GLY A 434 -22.89 -2.00 12.56
CA GLY A 434 -24.09 -1.23 12.91
C GLY A 434 -24.60 -1.57 14.30
N LEU A 435 -25.77 -1.03 14.63
CA LEU A 435 -26.55 -1.33 15.84
C LEU A 435 -27.96 -1.75 15.43
N ASP A 436 -28.52 -2.74 16.09
CA ASP A 436 -29.95 -3.04 15.95
C ASP A 436 -30.82 -2.09 16.83
N ASP A 437 -32.15 -2.26 16.76
CA ASP A 437 -33.10 -1.44 17.52
C ASP A 437 -32.98 -1.61 19.06
N ALA A 438 -32.30 -2.67 19.52
CA ALA A 438 -31.97 -2.88 20.93
C ALA A 438 -30.60 -2.31 21.31
N GLY A 439 -29.88 -1.70 20.36
CA GLY A 439 -28.54 -1.17 20.54
C GLY A 439 -27.45 -2.25 20.57
N ALA A 440 -27.74 -3.49 20.17
CA ALA A 440 -26.73 -4.53 20.11
C ALA A 440 -25.91 -4.42 18.82
N LYS A 441 -24.61 -4.70 18.94
CA LYS A 441 -23.63 -4.58 17.85
C LYS A 441 -23.89 -5.61 16.75
N GLN A 442 -24.02 -5.14 15.51
CA GLN A 442 -24.22 -5.95 14.32
C GLN A 442 -23.00 -5.81 13.39
N CYS A 443 -22.08 -6.78 13.45
CA CYS A 443 -20.84 -6.77 12.66
C CYS A 443 -20.79 -7.84 11.56
N ALA A 444 -21.74 -8.77 11.54
CA ALA A 444 -21.79 -9.79 10.50
C ALA A 444 -22.25 -9.14 9.18
N GLN A 445 -21.49 -9.34 8.10
CA GLN A 445 -21.88 -8.92 6.76
C GLN A 445 -21.79 -10.11 5.81
N ASN A 446 -22.83 -10.35 5.02
CA ASN A 446 -22.91 -11.49 4.09
C ASN A 446 -22.65 -12.86 4.75
N GLY A 447 -23.01 -13.01 6.03
CA GLY A 447 -22.80 -14.24 6.80
C GLY A 447 -21.37 -14.44 7.34
N TYR A 448 -20.50 -13.44 7.25
CA TYR A 448 -19.12 -13.50 7.71
C TYR A 448 -18.76 -12.33 8.62
N TYR A 449 -17.62 -12.47 9.29
CA TYR A 449 -16.98 -11.43 10.11
C TYR A 449 -15.65 -11.04 9.49
N TYR A 450 -15.26 -9.77 9.59
CA TYR A 450 -14.08 -9.25 8.90
C TYR A 450 -13.19 -8.44 9.83
N HIS A 451 -11.88 -8.58 9.63
CA HIS A 451 -10.87 -7.63 10.10
C HIS A 451 -10.22 -6.96 8.90
N ILE A 452 -10.49 -5.67 8.71
CA ILE A 452 -9.92 -4.84 7.64
C ILE A 452 -8.52 -4.40 8.08
N ALA A 453 -7.49 -4.94 7.40
CA ALA A 453 -6.10 -4.72 7.79
C ALA A 453 -5.39 -3.66 6.94
N TYR A 454 -5.59 -3.70 5.62
CA TYR A 454 -4.88 -2.83 4.68
C TYR A 454 -5.87 -2.21 3.72
N ALA A 455 -6.07 -0.89 3.76
CA ALA A 455 -6.80 -0.18 2.71
C ALA A 455 -5.80 0.37 1.69
N SER A 456 -5.90 -0.11 0.45
CA SER A 456 -4.89 0.09 -0.60
C SER A 456 -5.32 1.08 -1.68
N GLY A 457 -6.61 1.40 -1.78
CA GLY A 457 -7.13 2.31 -2.79
C GLY A 457 -8.47 2.91 -2.40
N ILE A 458 -8.78 4.09 -2.94
CA ILE A 458 -10.06 4.77 -2.78
C ILE A 458 -10.50 5.35 -4.12
N SER A 459 -11.73 5.06 -4.53
CA SER A 459 -12.33 5.55 -5.77
C SER A 459 -12.87 6.97 -5.60
N SER A 460 -13.30 7.59 -6.70
CA SER A 460 -13.86 8.95 -6.68
C SER A 460 -15.12 9.04 -5.81
N ASN A 461 -16.02 8.06 -5.88
CA ASN A 461 -17.24 8.03 -5.06
C ASN A 461 -17.00 7.62 -3.59
N GLY A 462 -15.75 7.28 -3.25
CA GLY A 462 -15.36 6.90 -1.90
C GLY A 462 -15.38 5.42 -1.59
N THR A 463 -15.63 4.55 -2.56
CA THR A 463 -15.46 3.09 -2.37
C THR A 463 -14.00 2.77 -2.10
N VAL A 464 -13.73 1.98 -1.07
CA VAL A 464 -12.37 1.64 -0.64
C VAL A 464 -12.04 0.21 -1.06
N ALA A 465 -10.91 -0.02 -1.71
CA ALA A 465 -10.34 -1.36 -1.84
C ALA A 465 -9.49 -1.69 -0.61
N ALA A 466 -9.74 -2.85 -0.01
CA ALA A 466 -9.04 -3.28 1.18
C ALA A 466 -8.77 -4.79 1.20
N THR A 467 -7.69 -5.16 1.87
CA THR A 467 -7.44 -6.53 2.29
C THR A 467 -8.15 -6.76 3.62
N ALA A 468 -8.99 -7.79 3.67
CA ALA A 468 -9.66 -8.24 4.87
C ALA A 468 -9.28 -9.69 5.22
N TYR A 469 -9.24 -9.97 6.52
CA TYR A 469 -9.24 -11.32 7.06
C TYR A 469 -10.70 -11.69 7.35
N ARG A 470 -11.25 -12.60 6.56
CA ARG A 470 -12.64 -13.07 6.66
C ARG A 470 -12.73 -14.31 7.54
N TYR A 471 -13.72 -14.33 8.42
CA TYR A 471 -13.98 -15.39 9.40
C TYR A 471 -15.41 -15.88 9.29
N ASN A 472 -15.61 -17.19 9.48
CA ASN A 472 -16.95 -17.81 9.44
C ASN A 472 -17.77 -17.54 10.71
N SER A 473 -17.13 -17.12 11.80
CA SER A 473 -17.79 -16.86 13.07
C SER A 473 -17.10 -15.73 13.84
N GLU A 474 -17.84 -15.09 14.75
CA GLU A 474 -17.27 -14.08 15.64
C GLU A 474 -16.21 -14.67 16.58
N SER A 475 -16.39 -15.93 16.98
CA SER A 475 -15.40 -16.67 17.78
C SER A 475 -14.07 -16.81 17.02
N ASP A 476 -14.12 -17.19 15.74
CA ASP A 476 -12.93 -17.27 14.90
C ASP A 476 -12.25 -15.90 14.72
N LEU A 477 -13.03 -14.82 14.56
CA LEU A 477 -12.49 -13.46 14.51
C LEU A 477 -11.78 -13.08 15.82
N ASN A 478 -12.44 -13.32 16.96
CA ASN A 478 -11.93 -12.96 18.28
C ASN A 478 -10.67 -13.76 18.64
N ASN A 479 -10.65 -15.05 18.29
CA ASN A 479 -9.50 -15.93 18.48
C ASN A 479 -8.44 -15.79 17.37
N ARG A 480 -8.80 -15.14 16.25
CA ARG A 480 -7.98 -14.95 15.04
C ARG A 480 -7.54 -16.28 14.43
N THR A 481 -8.49 -17.21 14.33
CA THR A 481 -8.28 -18.55 13.79
C THR A 481 -9.02 -18.73 12.47
N ASN A 482 -8.50 -19.58 11.58
CA ASN A 482 -9.18 -19.97 10.33
C ASN A 482 -9.54 -18.81 9.38
N ALA A 483 -8.78 -17.72 9.42
CA ALA A 483 -9.00 -16.57 8.54
C ALA A 483 -8.78 -16.95 7.06
N THR A 484 -9.63 -16.44 6.18
CA THR A 484 -9.36 -16.38 4.73
C THR A 484 -8.97 -14.95 4.36
N VAL A 485 -7.80 -14.76 3.75
CA VAL A 485 -7.40 -13.46 3.21
C VAL A 485 -8.17 -13.20 1.92
N VAL A 486 -8.89 -12.08 1.88
CA VAL A 486 -9.71 -11.67 0.74
C VAL A 486 -9.49 -10.20 0.42
N SER A 487 -9.59 -9.87 -0.87
CA SER A 487 -9.67 -8.50 -1.35
C SER A 487 -11.15 -8.11 -1.43
N VAL A 488 -11.51 -7.01 -0.78
CA VAL A 488 -12.90 -6.53 -0.68
C VAL A 488 -13.03 -5.08 -1.11
N LYS A 489 -14.24 -4.72 -1.56
CA LYS A 489 -14.63 -3.31 -1.71
C LYS A 489 -15.51 -2.91 -0.53
N LEU A 490 -15.23 -1.75 0.07
CA LEU A 490 -16.05 -1.13 1.11
C LEU A 490 -16.83 0.01 0.46
N ALA A 491 -18.11 -0.22 0.19
CA ALA A 491 -18.98 0.78 -0.42
C ALA A 491 -19.60 1.67 0.68
N PRO A 492 -19.37 2.99 0.67
CA PRO A 492 -19.93 3.87 1.68
C PRO A 492 -21.44 4.07 1.45
N VAL A 493 -22.22 4.13 2.53
CA VAL A 493 -23.65 4.46 2.47
C VAL A 493 -23.89 5.92 2.10
N VAL A 494 -22.94 6.80 2.42
CA VAL A 494 -22.90 8.18 1.91
C VAL A 494 -21.70 8.36 1.00
N THR A 495 -21.96 8.48 -0.30
CA THR A 495 -20.92 8.78 -1.28
C THR A 495 -20.28 10.13 -0.98
N ASP A 496 -19.01 10.27 -1.36
CA ASP A 496 -18.24 11.53 -1.27
C ASP A 496 -17.97 12.05 0.17
N TYR A 497 -18.39 11.32 1.21
CA TYR A 497 -18.12 11.63 2.62
C TYR A 497 -18.52 13.06 3.04
N LYS A 498 -19.64 13.55 2.52
CA LYS A 498 -20.14 14.91 2.79
C LYS A 498 -20.27 15.13 4.32
N ASN A 499 -20.13 16.38 4.77
CA ASN A 499 -20.38 16.79 6.16
C ASN A 499 -19.67 16.01 7.28
N ASN A 500 -18.54 15.34 7.02
CA ASN A 500 -17.85 14.51 8.02
C ASN A 500 -18.74 13.34 8.52
N ASP A 501 -19.60 12.81 7.64
CA ASP A 501 -20.60 11.79 7.94
C ASP A 501 -20.07 10.53 8.67
N PRO A 502 -18.84 10.02 8.44
CA PRO A 502 -18.38 8.81 9.14
C PRO A 502 -18.46 8.89 10.67
N ALA A 503 -18.34 10.09 11.25
CA ALA A 503 -18.41 10.29 12.70
C ALA A 503 -19.74 9.82 13.32
N GLY A 504 -20.85 9.93 12.59
CA GLY A 504 -22.17 9.48 13.06
C GLY A 504 -22.38 7.96 12.98
N TYR A 505 -21.45 7.23 12.37
CA TYR A 505 -21.60 5.80 12.11
C TYR A 505 -20.61 4.92 12.88
N VAL A 506 -19.80 5.51 13.75
CA VAL A 506 -18.77 4.76 14.49
C VAL A 506 -19.42 3.80 15.48
N VAL A 507 -19.23 2.51 15.27
CA VAL A 507 -19.57 1.45 16.22
C VAL A 507 -18.29 0.74 16.61
N ALA A 508 -17.86 0.89 17.86
CA ALA A 508 -16.57 0.37 18.32
C ALA A 508 -16.44 -1.14 18.06
N ASN A 509 -15.46 -1.52 17.25
CA ASN A 509 -15.20 -2.89 16.86
C ASN A 509 -13.69 -3.17 16.84
N ALA A 510 -13.04 -2.78 17.93
CA ALA A 510 -11.62 -3.01 18.10
C ALA A 510 -11.33 -4.53 18.15
N PRO A 511 -10.26 -5.01 17.49
CA PRO A 511 -9.87 -6.40 17.57
C PRO A 511 -9.63 -6.81 19.02
N VAL A 512 -10.12 -7.98 19.44
CA VAL A 512 -9.85 -8.51 20.79
C VAL A 512 -8.34 -8.53 21.02
N ASN A 513 -7.90 -8.06 22.19
CA ASN A 513 -6.50 -8.08 22.58
C ASN A 513 -6.07 -9.52 22.86
N ASN A 514 -5.83 -10.29 21.80
CA ASN A 514 -5.30 -11.63 21.92
C ASN A 514 -3.78 -11.57 21.97
N GLN A 515 -3.32 -11.50 23.22
CA GLN A 515 -1.92 -11.53 23.60
C GLN A 515 -1.37 -12.96 23.69
N THR A 516 -2.14 -14.01 23.37
CA THR A 516 -1.65 -15.40 23.52
C THR A 516 -0.70 -15.81 22.40
N GLY A 517 0.55 -15.46 22.64
CA GLY A 517 1.82 -15.97 22.11
C GLY A 517 2.99 -15.37 22.88
N GLN A 518 2.72 -14.75 24.04
CA GLN A 518 3.49 -13.62 24.54
C GLN A 518 4.41 -13.90 25.73
N ASP A 519 4.17 -14.86 26.61
CA ASP A 519 5.07 -15.09 27.76
C ASP A 519 4.92 -16.52 28.30
N GLY A 520 5.37 -17.50 27.50
CA GLY A 520 5.50 -18.89 27.93
C GLY A 520 6.97 -19.29 27.98
N GLY A 521 7.58 -19.20 29.17
CA GLY A 521 8.87 -19.81 29.42
C GLY A 521 8.86 -21.31 29.06
N SER A 522 9.96 -21.73 28.44
CA SER A 522 10.26 -23.09 27.95
C SER A 522 9.54 -23.52 26.65
N GLY A 523 10.35 -23.70 25.61
CA GLY A 523 10.16 -24.60 24.47
C GLY A 523 8.74 -24.75 23.90
N GLY A 524 8.34 -23.85 23.01
CA GLY A 524 7.14 -24.04 22.17
C GLY A 524 7.01 -22.94 21.14
N GLY A 525 7.45 -23.21 19.90
CA GLY A 525 7.38 -22.26 18.80
C GLY A 525 5.96 -21.77 18.51
N SER A 526 5.80 -20.44 18.43
CA SER A 526 4.84 -19.71 17.59
C SER A 526 3.55 -20.43 17.16
N LEU A 527 2.64 -20.71 18.09
CA LEU A 527 1.30 -21.23 17.76
C LEU A 527 0.37 -20.17 17.16
N PHE A 528 0.62 -18.87 17.38
CA PHE A 528 -0.20 -17.77 16.81
C PHE A 528 -0.01 -17.59 15.30
N TRP A 529 1.16 -17.94 14.76
CA TRP A 529 1.45 -17.81 13.32
C TRP A 529 1.16 -19.10 12.54
N LEU A 530 1.02 -20.25 13.23
CA LEU A 530 0.68 -21.54 12.61
C LEU A 530 -0.77 -21.64 12.10
N THR A 531 -1.68 -20.77 12.55
CA THR A 531 -3.06 -20.73 12.02
C THR A 531 -3.18 -19.91 10.74
N LEU A 532 -2.19 -19.04 10.42
CA LEU A 532 -2.01 -18.48 9.08
C LEU A 532 -1.23 -19.42 8.13
N LEU A 533 -0.73 -20.57 8.64
CA LEU A 533 0.05 -21.56 7.87
C LEU A 533 -0.79 -22.66 7.20
N ALA A 534 -2.13 -22.63 7.26
CA ALA A 534 -2.97 -23.56 6.50
C ALA A 534 -3.03 -23.28 4.98
N LEU A 535 -2.40 -22.21 4.51
CA LEU A 535 -2.52 -21.73 3.13
C LEU A 535 -1.81 -22.54 2.01
N PRO A 536 -0.88 -23.50 2.23
CA PRO A 536 -0.41 -24.34 1.13
C PRO A 536 -1.19 -25.65 0.94
N PHE A 537 -1.98 -26.13 1.92
CA PHE A 537 -2.59 -27.47 1.83
C PHE A 537 -3.74 -27.56 0.82
N ALA A 538 -4.34 -26.44 0.40
CA ALA A 538 -5.37 -26.43 -0.64
C ALA A 538 -4.81 -26.39 -2.07
N TRP A 539 -3.52 -26.07 -2.25
CA TRP A 539 -2.96 -25.80 -3.58
C TRP A 539 -2.13 -26.96 -4.16
N LEU A 540 -1.64 -27.88 -3.32
CA LEU A 540 -0.96 -29.10 -3.78
C LEU A 540 -1.89 -30.14 -4.43
N ARG A 541 -3.21 -30.01 -4.33
CA ARG A 541 -4.17 -30.92 -5.00
C ARG A 541 -4.57 -30.49 -6.42
N ARG A 542 -4.11 -29.35 -6.94
CA ARG A 542 -4.44 -28.91 -8.32
C ARG A 542 -3.31 -29.02 -9.35
N PHE A 543 -2.08 -29.34 -8.92
CA PHE A 543 -0.94 -29.55 -9.84
C PHE A 543 -0.53 -31.02 -10.01
N GLN A 544 -1.32 -31.97 -9.51
CA GLN A 544 -1.28 -33.36 -9.97
C GLN A 544 -2.47 -33.64 -10.89
N ARG A 545 -2.37 -33.14 -12.12
CA ARG A 545 -2.74 -33.86 -13.35
C ARG A 545 -2.32 -33.07 -14.58
#